data_AF-A0A7X8H1L6-F1
#
_entry.id   AF-A0A7X8H1L6-F1
#
_cell.length_a   1.000
_cell.length_b   1.000
_cell.length_c   1.000
_cell.angle_alpha   90.00
_cell.angle_beta   90.00
_cell.angle_gamma   90.00
#
_symmetry.space_group_name_H-M   'P 1'
#
loop_
_entity.id
_entity.type
_entity.pdbx_description
1 polymer ?
#
loop_
_entity_poly.entity_id
_entity_poly.type
_entity_poly.pdbx_seq_one_letter_code
_entity_poly.pdbx_strand_id
1 'polypeptide(L)'
;MKKEKNILKKIGNDLPFSVPENYFEQFANEIDLKIGYAKKIEVPKSETKGFIRSKAWMRWAAVFVGIFLLGNVFYFVSKNNERQKQENYEMYLLSQVDEPTMMYYYMNDAYEAENGNETFQNTSN
;
A
#
# COMPACT_ATOMS: atom_id res chain seq x y z
N MET A 1 58.24 8.65 -64.09
CA MET A 1 57.09 9.59 -64.08
C MET A 1 56.21 9.59 -65.36
N LYS A 2 56.18 8.54 -66.20
CA LYS A 2 55.28 8.49 -67.40
C LYS A 2 53.99 7.69 -67.23
N LYS A 3 53.88 6.84 -66.19
CA LYS A 3 52.68 6.01 -65.94
C LYS A 3 51.53 6.81 -65.33
N GLU A 4 51.83 7.76 -64.44
CA GLU A 4 50.83 8.56 -63.72
C GLU A 4 50.03 9.54 -64.62
N LYS A 5 50.64 10.03 -65.70
CA LYS A 5 49.96 10.91 -66.66
C LYS A 5 48.93 10.18 -67.53
N ASN A 6 49.08 8.86 -67.70
CA ASN A 6 48.15 8.05 -68.50
C ASN A 6 46.88 7.66 -67.72
N ILE A 7 46.98 7.44 -66.41
CA ILE A 7 45.82 7.13 -65.57
C ILE A 7 44.87 8.31 -65.45
N LEU A 8 45.37 9.53 -65.26
CA LEU A 8 44.55 10.75 -65.20
C LEU A 8 43.83 11.02 -66.52
N LYS A 9 44.52 10.79 -67.65
CA LYS A 9 43.93 10.98 -68.99
C LYS A 9 42.89 9.92 -69.35
N LYS A 10 42.99 8.72 -68.76
CA LYS A 10 42.04 7.61 -68.96
C LYS A 10 40.78 7.75 -68.10
N ILE A 11 40.88 8.41 -66.95
CA ILE A 11 39.77 8.57 -66.01
C ILE A 11 38.94 9.83 -66.32
N GLY A 12 39.47 10.79 -67.08
CA GLY A 12 38.73 11.99 -67.48
C GLY A 12 38.39 12.89 -66.28
N ASN A 13 37.89 14.10 -66.56
CA ASN A 13 37.33 14.99 -65.52
C ASN A 13 35.82 14.79 -65.35
N ASP A 14 35.26 13.77 -66.00
CA ASP A 14 33.84 13.47 -65.97
C ASP A 14 33.50 12.90 -64.61
N LEU A 15 32.51 13.48 -63.92
CA LEU A 15 32.05 12.98 -62.64
C LEU A 15 31.42 11.59 -62.85
N PRO A 16 32.05 10.50 -62.38
CA PRO A 16 31.54 9.14 -62.59
C PRO A 16 30.31 8.85 -61.71
N PHE A 17 30.00 9.76 -60.79
CA PHE A 17 28.87 9.65 -59.87
C PHE A 17 28.00 10.87 -60.04
N SER A 18 26.80 10.67 -60.59
CA SER A 18 25.71 11.61 -60.51
C SER A 18 24.64 11.02 -59.60
N VAL A 19 24.08 11.86 -58.74
CA VAL A 19 22.94 11.47 -57.91
C VAL A 19 21.66 11.49 -58.76
N PRO A 20 20.71 10.58 -58.52
CA PRO A 20 19.39 10.63 -59.14
C PRO A 20 18.65 11.92 -58.80
N GLU A 21 17.71 12.29 -59.67
CA GLU A 21 16.82 13.43 -59.43
C GLU A 21 16.04 13.23 -58.11
N ASN A 22 15.95 14.29 -57.30
CA ASN A 22 15.30 14.30 -55.98
C ASN A 22 15.89 13.33 -54.92
N TYR A 23 17.12 12.83 -55.08
CA TYR A 23 17.79 11.99 -54.08
C TYR A 23 17.83 12.63 -52.69
N PHE A 24 18.24 13.90 -52.61
CA PHE A 24 18.37 14.60 -51.33
C PHE A 24 17.03 14.90 -50.67
N GLU A 25 15.98 15.14 -51.45
CA GLU A 25 14.63 15.38 -50.93
C GLU A 25 14.05 14.10 -50.32
N GLN A 26 14.17 12.96 -51.03
CA GLN A 26 13.75 11.67 -50.52
C GLN A 26 14.57 11.24 -49.30
N PHE A 27 15.89 11.47 -49.34
CA PHE A 27 16.78 11.16 -48.21
C PHE A 27 16.43 11.97 -46.95
N ALA A 28 16.15 13.27 -47.09
CA ALA A 28 15.71 14.11 -45.98
C ALA A 28 14.37 13.61 -45.41
N ASN A 29 13.40 13.29 -46.27
CA ASN A 29 12.12 12.72 -45.86
C ASN A 29 12.29 11.36 -45.13
N GLU A 30 13.19 10.50 -45.61
CA GLU A 30 13.50 9.24 -44.94
C GLU A 30 14.18 9.44 -43.58
N ILE A 31 15.06 10.42 -43.45
CA ILE A 31 15.70 10.80 -42.20
C ILE A 31 14.64 11.29 -41.21
N ASP A 32 13.73 12.18 -41.62
CA ASP A 32 12.68 12.70 -40.75
C ASP A 32 11.71 11.60 -40.28
N LEU A 33 11.42 10.64 -41.16
CA LEU A 33 10.66 9.44 -40.82
C LEU A 33 11.39 8.54 -39.81
N LYS A 34 12.72 8.39 -39.94
CA LYS A 34 13.56 7.52 -39.08
C LYS A 34 13.90 8.16 -37.73
N ILE A 35 14.13 9.48 -37.67
CA ILE A 35 14.50 10.21 -36.45
C ILE A 35 13.26 10.51 -35.58
N GLY A 36 12.05 10.36 -36.14
CA GLY A 36 10.85 10.20 -35.32
C GLY A 36 10.22 11.50 -34.82
N TYR A 37 10.47 12.64 -35.49
CA TYR A 37 9.71 13.87 -35.22
C TYR A 37 8.35 13.91 -35.93
N ALA A 38 8.20 13.21 -37.07
CA ALA A 38 7.01 13.31 -37.94
C ALA A 38 5.99 12.18 -37.78
N LYS A 39 6.20 11.24 -36.86
CA LYS A 39 5.15 10.29 -36.49
C LYS A 39 5.07 10.28 -34.98
N LYS A 40 4.19 11.14 -34.45
CA LYS A 40 3.43 10.76 -33.27
C LYS A 40 2.85 9.41 -33.64
N ILE A 41 3.51 8.36 -33.16
CA ILE A 41 2.96 7.02 -33.21
C ILE A 41 1.68 7.22 -32.43
N GLU A 42 0.57 7.34 -33.15
CA GLU A 42 -0.71 6.88 -32.66
C GLU A 42 -0.45 5.41 -32.40
N VAL A 43 0.15 5.14 -31.23
CA VAL A 43 0.10 3.84 -30.61
C VAL A 43 -1.39 3.53 -30.70
N PRO A 44 -1.81 2.47 -31.40
CA PRO A 44 -3.19 2.07 -31.32
C PRO A 44 -3.45 2.04 -29.83
N LYS A 45 -4.38 2.88 -29.36
CA LYS A 45 -4.84 2.88 -27.98
C LYS A 45 -5.30 1.45 -27.79
N SER A 46 -4.39 0.59 -27.36
CA SER A 46 -4.66 -0.81 -27.17
C SER A 46 -5.81 -0.79 -26.21
N GLU A 47 -6.87 -1.45 -26.65
CA GLU A 47 -8.18 -1.38 -26.06
C GLU A 47 -8.15 -2.04 -24.67
N THR A 48 -7.47 -1.41 -23.73
CA THR A 48 -7.68 -1.59 -22.29
C THR A 48 -8.95 -0.81 -21.89
N LYS A 49 -9.96 -0.81 -22.75
CA LYS A 49 -11.32 -0.36 -22.44
C LYS A 49 -12.14 -1.47 -21.74
N GLY A 50 -11.54 -2.64 -21.49
CA GLY A 50 -12.16 -3.74 -20.75
C GLY A 50 -12.07 -3.64 -19.22
N PHE A 51 -11.07 -2.93 -18.67
CA PHE A 51 -10.80 -2.90 -17.22
C PHE A 51 -11.09 -1.56 -16.53
N ILE A 52 -11.75 -0.61 -17.21
CA ILE A 52 -12.03 0.70 -16.62
C ILE A 52 -13.25 0.65 -15.68
N ARG A 53 -14.15 -0.34 -15.83
CA ARG A 53 -15.33 -0.50 -14.97
C ARG A 53 -15.01 -0.85 -13.51
N SER A 54 -13.85 -1.42 -13.20
CA SER A 54 -13.47 -1.76 -11.82
C SER A 54 -12.88 -0.58 -11.03
N LYS A 55 -12.55 0.56 -11.69
CA LYS A 55 -11.94 1.71 -11.01
C LYS A 55 -12.88 2.37 -10.00
N ALA A 56 -14.21 2.31 -10.21
CA ALA A 56 -15.17 2.86 -9.25
C ALA A 56 -15.29 1.98 -7.99
N TRP A 57 -15.29 0.65 -8.14
CA TRP A 57 -15.38 -0.27 -7.01
C TRP A 57 -14.11 -0.30 -6.17
N MET A 58 -12.95 -0.09 -6.79
CA MET A 58 -11.69 0.04 -6.06
C MET A 58 -11.67 1.26 -5.12
N ARG A 59 -12.36 2.36 -5.49
CA ARG A 59 -12.53 3.52 -4.59
C ARG A 59 -13.38 3.17 -3.38
N TRP A 60 -14.48 2.45 -3.57
CA TRP A 60 -15.30 1.96 -2.46
C TRP A 60 -14.53 1.00 -1.58
N ALA A 61 -13.75 0.08 -2.15
CA ALA A 61 -12.89 -0.81 -1.38
C ALA A 61 -11.89 -0.04 -0.51
N ALA A 62 -11.27 1.02 -1.03
CA ALA A 62 -10.37 1.87 -0.24
C ALA A 62 -11.09 2.56 0.93
N VAL A 63 -12.31 3.05 0.71
CA VAL A 63 -13.15 3.65 1.76
C VAL A 63 -13.53 2.62 2.83
N PHE A 64 -13.95 1.42 2.42
CA PHE A 64 -14.29 0.33 3.34
C PHE A 64 -13.09 -0.11 4.18
N VAL A 65 -11.91 -0.26 3.57
CA VAL A 65 -10.67 -0.58 4.31
C VAL A 65 -10.32 0.53 5.29
N GLY A 66 -10.44 1.80 4.88
CA GLY A 66 -10.20 2.94 5.78
C GLY A 66 -11.14 2.95 6.99
N ILE A 67 -12.44 2.78 6.78
CA ILE A 67 -13.43 2.71 7.86
C ILE A 67 -13.17 1.51 8.77
N PHE A 68 -12.83 0.35 8.19
CA PHE A 68 -12.54 -0.86 8.95
C PHE A 68 -11.33 -0.69 9.88
N LEU A 69 -10.24 -0.09 9.38
CA LEU A 69 -9.04 0.18 10.17
C LEU A 69 -9.34 1.18 11.30
N LEU A 70 -10.03 2.29 11.00
CA LEU A 70 -10.42 3.28 12.00
C LEU A 70 -11.34 2.67 13.06
N GLY A 71 -12.33 1.88 12.65
CA GLY A 71 -13.23 1.17 13.56
C GLY A 71 -12.49 0.16 14.44
N ASN A 72 -11.50 -0.55 13.89
CA ASN A 72 -10.71 -1.52 14.66
C ASN A 72 -9.85 -0.83 15.74
N VAL A 73 -9.16 0.26 15.38
CA VAL A 73 -8.37 1.06 16.33
C VAL A 73 -9.29 1.70 17.38
N PHE A 74 -10.42 2.29 16.97
CA PHE A 74 -11.37 2.90 17.89
C PHE A 74 -11.97 1.87 18.85
N TYR A 75 -12.35 0.69 18.35
CA TYR A 75 -12.86 -0.41 19.17
C TYR A 75 -11.81 -0.91 20.16
N PHE A 76 -10.56 -1.09 19.70
CA PHE A 76 -9.45 -1.50 20.56
C PHE A 76 -9.21 -0.50 21.69
N VAL A 77 -9.10 0.80 21.35
CA VAL A 77 -8.90 1.87 22.35
C VAL A 77 -10.10 1.97 23.30
N SER A 78 -11.33 1.92 22.78
CA SER A 78 -12.54 2.00 23.61
C SER A 78 -12.64 0.83 24.56
N LYS A 79 -12.41 -0.41 24.09
CA LYS A 79 -12.38 -1.60 24.94
C LYS A 79 -11.29 -1.49 26.02
N ASN A 80 -10.12 -0.97 25.65
CA ASN A 80 -9.04 -0.78 26.62
C ASN A 80 -9.40 0.30 27.64
N ASN A 81 -10.04 1.39 27.23
CA ASN A 81 -10.48 2.48 28.11
C ASN A 81 -11.58 2.03 29.08
N GLU A 82 -12.56 1.25 28.62
CA GLU A 82 -13.59 0.67 29.49
C GLU A 82 -12.98 -0.29 30.52
N ARG A 83 -12.01 -1.12 30.10
CA ARG A 83 -11.25 -1.97 31.04
C ARG A 83 -10.50 -1.14 32.09
N GLN A 84 -9.84 -0.07 31.68
CA GLN A 84 -9.13 0.83 32.61
C GLN A 84 -10.10 1.54 33.58
N LYS A 85 -11.28 1.96 33.12
CA LYS A 85 -12.32 2.52 34.00
C LYS A 85 -12.79 1.50 35.03
N GLN A 86 -12.95 0.23 34.63
CA GLN A 86 -13.33 -0.83 35.55
C GLN A 86 -12.24 -1.08 36.61
N GLU A 87 -10.98 -1.23 36.19
CA GLU A 87 -9.83 -1.41 37.09
C GLU A 87 -9.72 -0.23 38.08
N ASN A 88 -9.91 1.00 37.62
CA ASN A 88 -9.88 2.20 38.48
C ASN A 88 -11.08 2.25 39.46
N TYR A 89 -12.26 1.80 39.02
CA TYR A 89 -13.45 1.74 39.88
C TYR A 89 -13.31 0.69 40.98
N GLU A 90 -12.81 -0.51 40.64
CA GLU A 90 -12.52 -1.56 41.62
C GLU A 90 -11.49 -1.09 42.65
N MET A 91 -10.42 -0.41 42.21
CA MET A 91 -9.44 0.20 43.11
C MET A 91 -10.06 1.23 44.07
N TYR A 92 -10.98 2.08 43.58
CA TYR A 92 -11.68 3.05 44.42
C TYR A 92 -12.61 2.40 45.44
N LEU A 93 -13.24 1.28 45.11
CA LEU A 93 -14.03 0.51 46.08
C LEU A 93 -13.15 -0.11 47.16
N LEU A 94 -12.03 -0.73 46.76
CA LEU A 94 -11.12 -1.38 47.69
C LEU A 94 -10.42 -0.40 48.62
N SER A 95 -10.14 0.84 48.18
CA SER A 95 -9.52 1.85 49.04
C SER A 95 -10.44 2.39 50.14
N GLN A 96 -11.75 2.17 50.02
CA GLN A 96 -12.74 2.51 51.06
C GLN A 96 -12.97 1.37 52.05
N VAL A 97 -12.54 0.14 51.75
CA VAL A 97 -12.71 -0.99 52.65
C VAL A 97 -11.56 -0.99 53.67
N ASP A 98 -11.91 -1.03 54.94
CA ASP A 98 -10.93 -1.10 56.03
C ASP A 98 -10.17 -2.45 56.02
N GLU A 99 -8.87 -2.37 56.29
CA GLU A 99 -7.94 -3.51 56.33
C GLU A 99 -8.40 -4.69 57.24
N PRO A 100 -8.93 -4.48 58.46
CA PRO A 100 -9.46 -5.59 59.26
C PRO A 100 -10.63 -6.30 58.58
N THR A 101 -11.53 -5.57 57.92
CA THR A 101 -12.67 -6.15 57.21
C THR A 101 -12.21 -7.03 56.04
N MET A 102 -11.21 -6.58 55.28
CA MET A 102 -10.58 -7.41 54.23
C MET A 102 -9.97 -8.71 54.80
N MET A 103 -9.32 -8.62 55.96
CA MET A 103 -8.73 -9.79 56.62
C MET A 103 -9.79 -10.81 57.06
N TYR A 104 -10.96 -10.35 57.53
CA TYR A 104 -12.09 -11.22 57.85
C TYR A 104 -12.61 -11.97 56.63
N TYR A 105 -12.75 -11.32 55.47
CA TYR A 105 -13.20 -11.99 54.25
C TYR A 105 -12.21 -13.08 53.80
N TYR A 106 -10.91 -12.79 53.79
CA TYR A 106 -9.89 -13.79 53.41
C TYR A 106 -9.80 -14.96 54.39
N MET A 107 -9.93 -14.69 55.68
CA MET A 107 -9.96 -15.74 56.70
C MET A 107 -11.22 -16.59 56.58
N ASN A 108 -12.36 -16.00 56.24
CA ASN A 108 -13.61 -16.74 56.06
C ASN A 108 -13.57 -17.61 54.80
N ASP A 109 -13.10 -17.09 53.66
CA ASP A 109 -12.97 -17.88 52.43
C ASP A 109 -11.95 -19.02 52.60
N ALA A 110 -10.83 -18.78 53.28
CA ALA A 110 -9.84 -19.81 53.59
C ALA A 110 -10.41 -20.86 54.56
N TYR A 111 -11.13 -20.42 55.59
CA TYR A 111 -11.79 -21.30 56.55
C TYR A 111 -12.88 -22.14 55.88
N GLU A 112 -13.66 -21.57 54.96
CA GLU A 112 -14.69 -22.28 54.18
C GLU A 112 -14.06 -23.26 53.17
N ALA A 113 -12.94 -22.90 52.55
CA ALA A 113 -12.20 -23.80 51.67
C ALA A 113 -11.54 -24.97 52.43
N GLU A 114 -11.12 -24.75 53.68
CA GLU A 114 -10.52 -25.76 54.55
C GLU A 114 -11.58 -26.64 55.26
N ASN A 115 -12.71 -26.06 55.68
CA ASN A 115 -13.73 -26.69 56.53
C ASN A 115 -15.11 -26.80 55.86
N GLY A 116 -15.15 -26.86 54.52
CA GLY A 116 -16.33 -26.72 53.66
C GLY A 116 -17.44 -27.77 53.78
N ASN A 117 -17.97 -28.00 54.98
CA ASN A 117 -19.29 -28.58 55.23
C ASN A 117 -19.94 -28.24 56.58
N GLU A 118 -19.34 -27.43 57.47
CA GLU A 118 -19.99 -27.09 58.75
C GLU A 118 -20.79 -25.78 58.65
N THR A 119 -22.07 -25.91 58.32
CA THR A 119 -23.02 -24.79 58.37
C THR A 119 -23.19 -24.33 59.83
N PHE A 120 -22.70 -23.12 60.17
CA PHE A 120 -23.05 -22.46 61.42
C PHE A 120 -24.53 -22.05 61.38
N GLN A 121 -25.40 -22.93 61.89
CA GLN A 121 -26.76 -22.55 62.27
C GLN A 121 -26.66 -21.63 63.47
N ASN A 122 -26.88 -20.34 63.25
CA ASN A 122 -26.99 -19.35 64.31
C ASN A 122 -28.21 -19.69 65.18
N THR A 123 -27.96 -20.31 66.33
CA THR A 123 -28.94 -20.37 67.42
C THR A 123 -28.83 -19.09 68.24
N SER A 124 -29.70 -18.12 67.94
CA SER A 124 -30.00 -17.03 68.86
C SER A 124 -31.51 -17.06 69.16
N ASN A 125 -31.83 -17.51 70.38
CA ASN A 125 -33.11 -17.25 71.07
C ASN A 125 -33.26 -15.77 71.39
#